data_AF-A0AAD3H7M2-F1
#
_entry.id   AF-A0AAD3H7M2-F1
#
_cell.length_a   1.000
_cell.length_b   1.000
_cell.length_c   1.000
_cell.angle_alpha   90.00
_cell.angle_beta   90.00
_cell.angle_gamma   90.00
#
_symmetry.space_group_name_H-M   'P 1'
#
loop_
_entity.id
_entity.type
_entity.pdbx_description
1 polymer ?
#
loop_
_entity_poly.entity_id
_entity_poly.type
_entity_poly.pdbx_seq_one_letter_code
_entity_poly.pdbx_strand_id
1 'polypeptide(L)'
;MENKFANLVLDQVEAVLTREPSADALYDMLRIASPLLDKASLKQEHPKLFKNLQTKVHPDRHVHSVKRANDLFQALEPFHAKCVKMLDVISPRTISPSTTSAKRGRSPVNDSFDDFYLKEKRIKRSSSFPLNFHVTDHWKHLSEAMLLNHPHDMKLPNRDTLGSSVAYKCINMRGAIAHGRAPSVMYYATGSALSNTVQEHFGKNGGYYKLSSVDMIKQELMTRGPVVSTSFVLMPSFFNSKETRNKSYLKSLLFDKHPVILLGWENTELGEVWNFCPLYQNVGNASILSLMDKVAFGQFGIEDECLVPASSFESWAWQVGPYFKCKIESIYYNMWGFQWPCMNLAVTQEQLSELIDTLGGDIIQAATEKKQFTLQNVLKPAHSRACHLEKVKSCGNYWVISLRFS
;
A
#
# COMPACT_ATOMS: atom_id res chain seq x y z
N MET A 1 -24.93 19.39 -1.20
CA MET A 1 -23.72 18.81 -1.81
C MET A 1 -24.18 17.55 -2.50
N GLU A 2 -24.11 17.44 -3.82
CA GLU A 2 -24.51 16.20 -4.51
C GLU A 2 -23.69 15.03 -3.98
N ASN A 3 -24.36 13.95 -3.62
CA ASN A 3 -23.69 12.73 -3.18
C ASN A 3 -23.02 12.07 -4.40
N LYS A 4 -21.75 12.43 -4.67
CA LYS A 4 -20.95 11.97 -5.81
C LYS A 4 -20.99 10.44 -5.97
N PHE A 5 -21.01 9.71 -4.86
CA PHE A 5 -21.04 8.26 -4.84
C PHE A 5 -22.41 7.66 -5.19
N ALA A 6 -23.51 8.37 -4.91
CA ALA A 6 -24.85 7.90 -5.27
C ALA A 6 -24.97 7.78 -6.81
N ASN A 7 -24.50 8.79 -7.55
CA ASN A 7 -24.46 8.72 -9.02
C ASN A 7 -23.52 7.61 -9.52
N LEU A 8 -22.42 7.33 -8.82
CA LEU A 8 -21.50 6.25 -9.21
C LEU A 8 -22.16 4.87 -9.12
N VAL A 9 -22.99 4.61 -8.10
CA VAL A 9 -23.77 3.35 -8.01
C VAL A 9 -24.68 3.21 -9.23
N LEU A 10 -25.34 4.30 -9.64
CA LEU A 10 -26.20 4.30 -10.84
C LEU A 10 -25.38 4.02 -12.12
N ASP A 11 -24.22 4.67 -12.27
CA ASP A 11 -23.32 4.45 -13.41
C ASP A 11 -22.89 2.97 -13.51
N GLN A 12 -22.59 2.33 -12.38
CA GLN A 12 -22.18 0.93 -12.35
C GLN A 12 -23.31 -0.02 -12.69
N VAL A 13 -24.51 0.21 -12.14
CA VAL A 13 -25.68 -0.60 -12.45
C VAL A 13 -26.03 -0.48 -13.92
N GLU A 14 -26.02 0.73 -14.48
CA GLU A 14 -26.25 0.96 -15.91
C GLU A 14 -25.21 0.23 -16.76
N ALA A 15 -23.92 0.30 -16.40
CA ALA A 15 -22.86 -0.43 -17.10
C ALA A 15 -23.07 -1.96 -17.07
N VAL A 16 -23.60 -2.52 -15.98
CA VAL A 16 -23.90 -3.96 -15.93
C VAL A 16 -25.16 -4.30 -16.73
N LEU A 17 -26.20 -3.47 -16.68
CA LEU A 17 -27.46 -3.68 -17.40
C LEU A 17 -27.32 -3.60 -18.92
N THR A 18 -26.27 -2.97 -19.44
CA THR A 18 -25.96 -2.97 -20.89
C THR A 18 -25.34 -4.27 -21.40
N ARG A 19 -24.91 -5.18 -20.50
CA ARG A 19 -24.34 -6.48 -20.87
C ARG A 19 -25.42 -7.53 -21.07
N GLU A 20 -25.08 -8.63 -21.74
CA GLU A 20 -25.98 -9.79 -21.82
C GLU A 20 -26.15 -10.47 -20.44
N PRO A 21 -27.39 -10.84 -20.06
CA PRO A 21 -27.65 -11.55 -18.80
C PRO A 21 -26.87 -12.87 -18.71
N SER A 22 -26.03 -12.98 -17.68
CA SER A 22 -25.13 -14.13 -17.47
C SER A 22 -24.80 -14.29 -15.99
N ALA A 23 -24.18 -15.42 -15.61
CA ALA A 23 -23.71 -15.63 -14.24
C ALA A 23 -22.65 -14.60 -13.81
N ASP A 24 -21.77 -14.20 -14.74
CA ASP A 24 -20.75 -13.17 -14.51
C ASP A 24 -21.39 -11.79 -14.37
N ALA A 25 -22.36 -11.44 -15.22
CA ALA A 25 -23.09 -10.18 -15.08
C ALA A 25 -23.85 -10.10 -13.74
N LEU A 26 -24.43 -11.20 -13.27
CA LEU A 26 -25.06 -11.25 -11.94
C LEU A 26 -24.04 -11.07 -10.81
N TYR A 27 -22.89 -11.73 -10.91
CA TYR A 27 -21.82 -11.58 -9.94
C TYR A 27 -21.37 -10.11 -9.85
N ASP A 28 -21.08 -9.49 -10.99
CA ASP A 28 -20.65 -8.09 -11.07
C ASP A 28 -21.73 -7.13 -10.56
N MET A 29 -23.01 -7.37 -10.92
CA MET A 29 -24.15 -6.59 -10.43
C MET A 29 -24.23 -6.62 -8.90
N LEU A 30 -24.09 -7.80 -8.29
CA LEU A 30 -24.23 -7.95 -6.84
C LEU A 30 -23.00 -7.46 -6.07
N ARG A 31 -21.82 -7.44 -6.70
CA ARG A 31 -20.62 -6.80 -6.12
C ARG A 31 -20.78 -5.31 -5.89
N ILE A 32 -21.65 -4.62 -6.64
CA ILE A 32 -21.99 -3.22 -6.38
C ILE A 32 -22.59 -3.04 -4.97
N ALA A 33 -23.38 -4.02 -4.52
CA ALA A 33 -23.97 -4.01 -3.17
C ALA A 33 -23.06 -4.65 -2.11
N SER A 34 -22.28 -5.65 -2.49
CA SER A 34 -21.35 -6.38 -1.61
C SER A 34 -20.03 -6.69 -2.32
N PRO A 35 -19.04 -5.77 -2.26
CA PRO A 35 -17.80 -5.89 -3.02
C PRO A 35 -16.98 -7.16 -2.73
N LEU A 36 -17.15 -7.73 -1.53
CA LEU A 36 -16.47 -8.91 -1.03
C LEU A 36 -17.19 -10.22 -1.36
N LEU A 37 -18.23 -10.20 -2.20
CA LEU A 37 -18.95 -11.40 -2.62
C LEU A 37 -17.99 -12.40 -3.27
N ASP A 38 -17.90 -13.60 -2.70
CA ASP A 38 -17.22 -14.72 -3.32
C ASP A 38 -18.11 -15.35 -4.41
N LYS A 39 -17.50 -15.72 -5.54
CA LYS A 39 -18.20 -16.30 -6.69
C LYS A 39 -18.81 -17.67 -6.33
N ALA A 40 -18.21 -18.41 -5.41
CA ALA A 40 -18.75 -19.69 -4.95
C ALA A 40 -20.04 -19.53 -4.12
N SER A 41 -20.18 -18.43 -3.36
CA SER A 41 -21.37 -18.14 -2.54
C SER A 41 -22.52 -17.53 -3.35
N LEU A 42 -22.28 -17.15 -4.61
CA LEU A 42 -23.24 -16.44 -5.47
C LEU A 42 -24.62 -17.10 -5.50
N LYS A 43 -24.68 -18.43 -5.65
CA LYS A 43 -25.93 -19.18 -5.78
C LYS A 43 -26.79 -19.13 -4.50
N GLN A 44 -26.18 -18.95 -3.34
CA GLN A 44 -26.89 -18.93 -2.05
C GLN A 44 -27.25 -17.50 -1.64
N GLU A 45 -26.35 -16.54 -1.91
CA GLU A 45 -26.48 -15.19 -1.38
C GLU A 45 -27.21 -14.21 -2.31
N HIS A 46 -27.37 -14.54 -3.60
CA HIS A 46 -27.93 -13.59 -4.59
C HIS A 46 -29.28 -12.96 -4.21
N PRO A 47 -30.26 -13.63 -3.54
CA PRO A 47 -31.54 -12.99 -3.24
C PRO A 47 -31.41 -11.88 -2.20
N LYS A 48 -30.57 -12.10 -1.16
CA LYS A 48 -30.31 -11.13 -0.10
C LYS A 48 -29.54 -9.93 -0.65
N LEU A 49 -28.50 -10.20 -1.44
CA LEU A 49 -27.66 -9.17 -2.01
C LEU A 49 -28.40 -8.33 -3.05
N PHE A 50 -29.32 -8.94 -3.81
CA PHE A 50 -30.16 -8.20 -4.76
C PHE A 50 -31.09 -7.21 -4.06
N LYS A 51 -31.73 -7.59 -2.95
CA LYS A 51 -32.52 -6.66 -2.14
C LYS A 51 -31.67 -5.49 -1.62
N ASN A 52 -30.42 -5.75 -1.21
CA ASN A 52 -29.50 -4.71 -0.79
C ASN A 52 -29.07 -3.79 -1.95
N LEU A 53 -28.94 -4.32 -3.16
CA LEU A 53 -28.71 -3.48 -4.33
C LEU A 53 -29.91 -2.59 -4.63
N GLN A 54 -31.13 -3.12 -4.56
CA GLN A 54 -32.36 -2.36 -4.76
C GLN A 54 -32.45 -1.18 -3.78
N THR A 55 -32.13 -1.36 -2.50
CA THR A 55 -32.14 -0.24 -1.53
C THR A 55 -31.10 0.83 -1.87
N LYS A 56 -29.95 0.47 -2.45
CA LYS A 56 -28.93 1.42 -2.90
C LYS A 56 -29.32 2.18 -4.17
N VAL A 57 -30.10 1.57 -5.06
CA VAL A 57 -30.56 2.16 -6.34
C VAL A 57 -31.92 2.85 -6.21
N HIS A 58 -32.61 2.67 -5.08
CA HIS A 58 -33.96 3.20 -4.86
C HIS A 58 -34.05 4.70 -5.15
N PRO A 59 -35.07 5.19 -5.87
CA PRO A 59 -35.17 6.60 -6.29
C PRO A 59 -35.05 7.61 -5.15
N ASP A 60 -35.56 7.27 -3.96
CA ASP A 60 -35.47 8.11 -2.75
C ASP A 60 -34.03 8.38 -2.28
N ARG A 61 -33.06 7.51 -2.64
CA ARG A 61 -31.64 7.71 -2.35
C ARG A 61 -30.95 8.64 -3.36
N HIS A 62 -31.63 8.96 -4.47
CA HIS A 62 -31.09 9.69 -5.61
C HIS A 62 -31.95 10.90 -5.97
N VAL A 63 -32.17 11.80 -5.00
CA VAL A 63 -33.07 12.97 -5.12
C VAL A 63 -32.78 13.87 -6.34
N HIS A 64 -31.52 13.91 -6.80
CA HIS A 64 -31.11 14.68 -7.98
C HIS A 64 -31.18 13.90 -9.30
N SER A 65 -31.36 12.58 -9.24
CA SER A 65 -31.34 11.66 -10.38
C SER A 65 -32.55 10.70 -10.35
N VAL A 66 -33.68 11.12 -9.75
CA VAL A 66 -34.85 10.26 -9.44
C VAL A 66 -35.33 9.48 -10.65
N LYS A 67 -35.47 10.14 -11.81
CA LYS A 67 -35.90 9.49 -13.05
C LYS A 67 -34.94 8.36 -13.45
N ARG A 68 -33.64 8.67 -13.53
CA ARG A 68 -32.59 7.70 -13.87
C ARG A 68 -32.56 6.53 -12.88
N ALA A 69 -32.63 6.82 -11.58
CA ALA A 69 -32.65 5.82 -10.54
C ALA A 69 -33.90 4.92 -10.64
N ASN A 70 -35.06 5.50 -10.94
CA ASN A 70 -36.31 4.76 -11.15
C ASN A 70 -36.23 3.84 -12.38
N ASP A 71 -35.71 4.34 -13.50
CA ASP A 71 -35.54 3.55 -14.72
C ASP A 71 -34.61 2.34 -14.46
N LEU A 72 -33.48 2.57 -13.78
CA LEU A 72 -32.55 1.49 -13.39
C LEU A 72 -33.18 0.52 -12.37
N PHE A 73 -33.90 1.03 -11.38
CA PHE A 73 -34.57 0.22 -10.36
C PHE A 73 -35.60 -0.73 -10.98
N GLN A 74 -36.39 -0.25 -11.95
CA GLN A 74 -37.35 -1.06 -12.70
C GLN A 74 -36.66 -2.08 -13.62
N ALA A 75 -35.51 -1.74 -14.20
CA ALA A 75 -34.75 -2.63 -15.07
C ALA A 75 -34.01 -3.77 -14.32
N LEU A 76 -33.67 -3.57 -13.04
CA LEU A 76 -32.90 -4.52 -12.23
C LEU A 76 -33.60 -5.87 -12.06
N GLU A 77 -34.90 -5.88 -11.78
CA GLU A 77 -35.66 -7.11 -11.48
C GLU A 77 -35.77 -8.07 -12.69
N PRO A 78 -36.19 -7.63 -13.89
CA PRO A 78 -36.20 -8.51 -15.06
C PRO A 78 -34.79 -8.95 -15.46
N PHE A 79 -33.76 -8.11 -15.26
CA PHE A 79 -32.37 -8.48 -15.55
C PHE A 79 -31.84 -9.55 -14.57
N HIS A 80 -32.08 -9.38 -13.27
CA HIS A 80 -31.74 -10.37 -12.23
C HIS A 80 -32.40 -11.72 -12.51
N ALA A 81 -33.70 -11.71 -12.79
CA ALA A 81 -34.44 -12.93 -13.11
C ALA A 81 -33.86 -13.68 -14.32
N LYS A 82 -33.43 -12.96 -15.37
CA LYS A 82 -32.75 -13.56 -16.52
C LYS A 82 -31.39 -14.16 -16.14
N CYS A 83 -30.59 -13.48 -15.33
CA CYS A 83 -29.29 -14.00 -14.92
C CYS A 83 -29.40 -15.22 -14.00
N VAL A 84 -30.37 -15.24 -13.08
CA VAL A 84 -30.60 -16.38 -12.19
C VAL A 84 -31.01 -17.64 -12.98
N LYS A 85 -31.82 -17.50 -14.02
CA LYS A 85 -32.14 -18.62 -14.92
C LYS A 85 -30.88 -19.23 -15.56
N MET A 86 -29.88 -18.41 -15.88
CA MET A 86 -28.62 -18.89 -16.46
C MET A 86 -27.73 -19.60 -15.44
N LEU A 87 -27.80 -19.26 -14.15
CA LEU A 87 -27.08 -19.97 -13.08
C LEU A 87 -27.52 -21.44 -12.98
N ASP A 88 -28.80 -21.74 -13.21
CA ASP A 88 -29.32 -23.10 -13.14
C ASP A 88 -28.93 -23.97 -14.35
N VAL A 89 -28.71 -23.35 -15.51
CA VAL A 89 -28.26 -24.04 -16.74
C VAL A 89 -26.80 -24.46 -16.64
N ILE A 90 -25.96 -23.65 -15.99
CA ILE A 90 -24.50 -23.87 -15.92
C ILE A 90 -24.13 -24.89 -14.84
N SER A 91 -25.01 -25.18 -13.87
CA SER A 91 -24.78 -26.24 -12.89
C SER A 91 -24.81 -27.59 -13.61
N PRO A 92 -23.65 -28.19 -13.96
CA PRO A 92 -23.66 -29.47 -14.65
C PRO A 92 -24.34 -30.42 -13.68
N ARG A 93 -25.29 -31.22 -14.16
CA ARG A 93 -25.68 -32.43 -13.42
C ARG A 93 -24.38 -33.21 -13.23
N THR A 94 -23.77 -33.06 -12.06
CA THR A 94 -22.73 -33.95 -11.59
C THR A 94 -23.44 -35.29 -11.49
N ILE A 95 -23.36 -36.06 -12.56
CA ILE A 95 -23.69 -37.48 -12.57
C ILE A 95 -22.72 -38.05 -11.54
N SER A 96 -23.23 -38.29 -10.33
CA SER A 96 -22.50 -38.88 -9.23
C SER A 96 -21.85 -40.17 -9.74
N PRO A 97 -20.52 -40.25 -9.88
CA PRO A 97 -19.88 -41.50 -10.19
C PRO A 97 -19.99 -42.36 -8.93
N SER A 98 -20.74 -43.45 -9.00
CA SER A 98 -20.65 -44.53 -8.02
C SER A 98 -19.25 -45.15 -8.13
N THR A 99 -18.29 -44.69 -7.34
CA THR A 99 -16.96 -45.29 -7.29
C THR A 99 -16.80 -46.12 -6.03
N THR A 100 -16.83 -47.42 -6.26
CA THR A 100 -16.24 -48.47 -5.45
C THR A 100 -14.77 -48.17 -5.14
N SER A 101 -14.41 -48.54 -3.93
CA SER A 101 -13.10 -48.39 -3.31
C SER A 101 -12.01 -49.19 -4.02
N ALA A 102 -10.89 -48.53 -4.34
CA ALA A 102 -9.63 -49.22 -4.63
C ALA A 102 -8.45 -48.49 -3.98
N LYS A 103 -7.79 -49.23 -3.08
CA LYS A 103 -6.50 -48.92 -2.42
C LYS A 103 -5.34 -48.95 -3.42
N ARG A 104 -4.28 -48.20 -3.07
CA ARG A 104 -2.85 -48.22 -3.52
C ARG A 104 -2.48 -46.91 -4.24
N GLY A 105 -1.33 -46.29 -4.04
CA GLY A 105 -0.15 -46.64 -3.24
C GLY A 105 0.76 -45.40 -3.13
N ARG A 106 1.61 -45.41 -2.11
CA ARG A 106 2.65 -44.41 -1.86
C ARG A 106 3.76 -44.50 -2.90
N SER A 107 4.31 -43.37 -3.33
CA SER A 107 5.77 -43.19 -3.49
C SER A 107 6.16 -41.70 -3.58
N PRO A 108 7.43 -41.36 -3.31
CA PRO A 108 7.79 -40.11 -2.66
C PRO A 108 8.81 -39.24 -3.43
N VAL A 109 9.01 -38.01 -2.91
CA VAL A 109 10.18 -37.10 -3.05
C VAL A 109 10.44 -36.44 -4.43
N ASN A 110 10.30 -35.09 -4.48
CA ASN A 110 11.42 -34.20 -4.83
C ASN A 110 11.10 -32.70 -4.59
N ASP A 111 12.05 -32.07 -3.90
CA ASP A 111 12.49 -30.67 -3.92
C ASP A 111 11.51 -29.54 -3.57
N SER A 112 11.39 -29.31 -2.25
CA SER A 112 10.88 -28.09 -1.64
C SER A 112 11.98 -27.03 -1.53
N PHE A 113 11.83 -25.94 -2.26
CA PHE A 113 12.55 -24.69 -2.01
C PHE A 113 11.57 -23.52 -2.08
N ASP A 114 10.53 -23.51 -1.21
CA ASP A 114 9.73 -22.29 -0.91
C ASP A 114 8.66 -22.47 0.21
N ASP A 115 8.92 -23.29 1.24
CA ASP A 115 7.89 -23.60 2.26
C ASP A 115 8.13 -22.95 3.64
N PHE A 116 9.11 -22.05 3.75
CA PHE A 116 9.46 -21.44 5.04
C PHE A 116 8.65 -20.18 5.40
N TYR A 117 7.88 -19.61 4.46
CA TYR A 117 7.05 -18.42 4.70
C TYR A 117 5.53 -18.65 4.59
N LEU A 118 5.07 -19.83 4.15
CA LEU A 118 3.65 -20.20 4.12
C LEU A 118 3.16 -20.95 5.36
N LYS A 119 3.96 -21.06 6.42
CA LYS A 119 3.44 -21.25 7.79
C LYS A 119 2.78 -19.96 8.29
N GLU A 120 1.77 -19.52 7.55
CA GLU A 120 0.70 -18.71 8.07
C GLU A 120 0.19 -19.43 9.31
N LYS A 121 0.54 -18.86 10.47
CA LYS A 121 -0.27 -18.99 11.67
C LYS A 121 -1.71 -18.95 11.20
N ARG A 122 -2.51 -19.99 11.48
CA ARG A 122 -3.97 -19.89 11.44
C ARG A 122 -4.34 -18.71 12.35
N ILE A 123 -4.37 -17.52 11.78
CA ILE A 123 -4.82 -16.30 12.44
C ILE A 123 -6.26 -16.63 12.79
N LYS A 124 -6.52 -16.77 14.09
CA LYS A 124 -7.87 -16.93 14.62
C LYS A 124 -8.69 -15.80 13.99
N ARG A 125 -9.69 -16.16 13.18
CA ARG A 125 -10.59 -15.28 12.42
C ARG A 125 -11.49 -14.46 13.36
N SER A 126 -10.90 -13.67 14.24
CA SER A 126 -11.62 -12.75 15.13
C SER A 126 -10.95 -11.39 15.24
N SER A 127 -10.02 -11.02 14.35
CA SER A 127 -9.62 -9.61 14.24
C SER A 127 -10.57 -8.92 13.28
N SER A 128 -11.67 -8.38 13.81
CA SER A 128 -12.41 -7.37 13.08
C SER A 128 -11.44 -6.23 12.79
N PHE A 129 -11.11 -5.99 11.52
CA PHE A 129 -10.37 -4.80 11.12
C PHE A 129 -11.10 -3.55 11.65
N PRO A 130 -10.39 -2.48 12.04
CA PRO A 130 -11.06 -1.24 12.43
C PRO A 130 -11.91 -0.70 11.27
N LEU A 131 -13.01 -0.03 11.60
CA LEU A 131 -13.91 0.56 10.59
C LEU A 131 -13.18 1.58 9.72
N ASN A 132 -12.26 2.33 10.32
CA ASN A 132 -11.43 3.32 9.66
C ASN A 132 -9.97 3.02 10.00
N PHE A 133 -9.12 3.05 8.98
CA PHE A 133 -7.69 2.95 9.15
C PHE A 133 -7.00 3.87 8.17
N HIS A 134 -6.01 4.60 8.67
CA HIS A 134 -5.16 5.43 7.84
C HIS A 134 -3.70 5.28 8.26
N VAL A 135 -2.81 5.08 7.27
CA VAL A 135 -1.40 4.78 7.57
C VAL A 135 -0.71 5.93 8.31
N THR A 136 -1.07 7.19 8.11
CA THR A 136 -0.42 8.30 8.84
C THR A 136 -0.83 8.38 10.30
N ASP A 137 -2.04 7.93 10.64
CA ASP A 137 -2.52 7.90 12.02
C ASP A 137 -1.79 6.81 12.80
N HIS A 138 -1.48 5.70 12.12
CA HIS A 138 -0.75 4.57 12.67
C HIS A 138 0.77 4.82 12.72
N TRP A 139 1.33 5.38 11.65
CA TRP A 139 2.76 5.61 11.46
C TRP A 139 3.06 7.11 11.47
N LYS A 140 3.12 7.69 12.66
CA LYS A 140 3.22 9.15 12.89
C LYS A 140 4.43 9.84 12.21
N HIS A 141 5.45 9.07 11.87
CA HIS A 141 6.65 9.58 11.19
C HIS A 141 6.51 9.68 9.67
N LEU A 142 5.41 9.20 9.08
CA LEU A 142 5.06 9.52 7.70
C LEU A 142 4.63 10.98 7.64
N SER A 143 5.56 11.87 7.30
CA SER A 143 5.25 13.29 7.18
C SER A 143 4.41 13.59 5.93
N GLU A 144 3.67 14.70 5.94
CA GLU A 144 2.96 15.18 4.74
C GLU A 144 3.94 15.37 3.56
N ALA A 145 5.16 15.84 3.83
CA ALA A 145 6.20 15.95 2.82
C ALA A 145 6.48 14.59 2.14
N MET A 146 6.48 13.48 2.88
CA MET A 146 6.70 12.15 2.28
C MET A 146 5.58 11.72 1.33
N LEU A 147 4.36 12.14 1.64
CA LEU A 147 3.18 11.89 0.82
C LEU A 147 3.08 12.88 -0.34
N LEU A 148 3.76 14.01 -0.29
CA LEU A 148 3.82 15.00 -1.36
C LEU A 148 5.08 14.89 -2.22
N ASN A 149 6.08 14.12 -1.78
CA ASN A 149 7.46 14.05 -2.29
C ASN A 149 7.61 14.08 -3.82
N HIS A 150 7.60 15.28 -4.39
CA HIS A 150 8.61 15.68 -5.35
C HIS A 150 9.44 16.79 -4.70
N PRO A 151 10.77 16.76 -4.83
CA PRO A 151 11.59 17.96 -4.69
C PRO A 151 10.91 19.07 -5.51
N HIS A 152 10.92 20.32 -5.04
CA HIS A 152 10.25 21.44 -5.72
C HIS A 152 10.61 21.58 -7.21
N ASP A 153 11.71 20.96 -7.66
CA ASP A 153 12.21 21.00 -9.04
C ASP A 153 11.88 19.76 -9.90
N MET A 154 11.19 18.74 -9.36
CA MET A 154 10.84 17.56 -10.15
C MET A 154 9.56 17.79 -10.96
N LYS A 155 9.67 17.60 -12.28
CA LYS A 155 8.53 17.59 -13.19
C LYS A 155 7.51 16.55 -12.72
N LEU A 156 6.22 16.90 -12.84
CA LEU A 156 5.13 15.96 -12.60
C LEU A 156 5.37 14.65 -13.34
N PRO A 157 5.03 13.50 -12.73
CA PRO A 157 5.18 12.22 -13.38
C PRO A 157 4.35 12.24 -14.67
N ASN A 158 4.93 11.73 -15.75
CA ASN A 158 4.21 11.45 -16.97
C ASN A 158 3.86 9.95 -17.00
N ARG A 159 3.19 9.50 -18.07
CA ARG A 159 2.78 8.10 -18.21
C ARG A 159 3.97 7.14 -18.05
N ASP A 160 5.13 7.51 -18.57
CA ASP A 160 6.32 6.66 -18.59
C ASP A 160 7.00 6.60 -17.22
N THR A 161 6.98 7.69 -16.46
CA THR A 161 7.62 7.76 -15.13
C THR A 161 6.69 7.44 -13.98
N LEU A 162 5.38 7.30 -14.23
CA LEU A 162 4.38 7.09 -13.18
C LEU A 162 4.66 5.84 -12.34
N GLY A 163 4.96 4.70 -12.95
CA GLY A 163 5.24 3.45 -12.23
C GLY A 163 6.45 3.57 -11.32
N SER A 164 7.53 4.18 -11.81
CA SER A 164 8.74 4.44 -11.02
C SER A 164 8.48 5.39 -9.85
N SER A 165 7.71 6.47 -10.07
CA SER A 165 7.35 7.45 -9.04
C SER A 165 6.53 6.80 -7.92
N VAL A 166 5.51 6.02 -8.28
CA VAL A 166 4.66 5.30 -7.33
C VAL A 166 5.45 4.25 -6.54
N ALA A 167 6.30 3.47 -7.22
CA ALA A 167 7.13 2.46 -6.57
C ALA A 167 8.11 3.08 -5.56
N TYR A 168 8.88 4.09 -5.96
CA TYR A 168 9.84 4.73 -5.06
C TYR A 168 9.17 5.47 -3.91
N LYS A 169 8.00 6.08 -4.13
CA LYS A 169 7.22 6.67 -3.06
C LYS A 169 6.79 5.62 -2.04
N CYS A 170 6.32 4.45 -2.48
CA CYS A 170 6.01 3.33 -1.57
C CYS A 170 7.26 2.84 -0.81
N ILE A 171 8.39 2.65 -1.50
CA ILE A 171 9.67 2.27 -0.90
C ILE A 171 10.10 3.29 0.16
N ASN A 172 10.04 4.59 -0.13
CA ASN A 172 10.41 5.65 0.82
C ASN A 172 9.51 5.62 2.05
N MET A 173 8.19 5.47 1.89
CA MET A 173 7.27 5.38 3.03
C MET A 173 7.52 4.14 3.89
N ARG A 174 7.73 2.97 3.28
CA ARG A 174 8.07 1.74 4.01
C ARG A 174 9.44 1.82 4.65
N GLY A 175 10.40 2.48 3.99
CA GLY A 175 11.69 2.84 4.56
C GLY A 175 11.55 3.73 5.80
N ALA A 176 10.68 4.73 5.75
CA ALA A 176 10.34 5.54 6.92
C ALA A 176 9.76 4.70 8.07
N ILE A 177 8.89 3.74 7.76
CA ILE A 177 8.32 2.79 8.73
C ILE A 177 9.40 1.92 9.36
N ALA A 178 10.24 1.30 8.56
CA ALA A 178 11.37 0.51 9.05
C ALA A 178 12.37 1.38 9.84
N HIS A 179 12.54 2.63 9.44
CA HIS A 179 13.41 3.59 10.10
C HIS A 179 12.80 4.17 11.38
N GLY A 180 11.46 4.22 11.48
CA GLY A 180 10.65 4.91 12.49
C GLY A 180 10.75 6.44 12.44
N ARG A 181 11.28 7.02 11.37
CA ARG A 181 11.39 8.47 11.12
C ARG A 181 11.48 8.77 9.63
N ALA A 182 11.31 10.03 9.24
CA ALA A 182 11.52 10.43 7.85
C ALA A 182 12.97 10.11 7.42
N PRO A 183 13.17 9.39 6.29
CA PRO A 183 14.50 9.05 5.83
C PRO A 183 15.18 10.28 5.23
N SER A 184 16.48 10.43 5.48
CA SER A 184 17.29 11.47 4.84
C SER A 184 17.70 11.10 3.42
N VAL A 185 17.73 9.80 3.11
CA VAL A 185 17.92 9.27 1.75
C VAL A 185 16.56 8.90 1.20
N MET A 186 16.17 9.53 0.10
CA MET A 186 14.95 9.24 -0.61
C MET A 186 15.27 8.76 -2.02
N TYR A 187 14.58 7.72 -2.45
CA TYR A 187 14.64 7.24 -3.82
C TYR A 187 13.72 8.09 -4.69
N TYR A 188 14.20 8.47 -5.88
CA TYR A 188 13.42 9.25 -6.84
C TYR A 188 13.54 8.64 -8.23
N ALA A 189 12.51 8.87 -9.04
CA ALA A 189 12.52 8.52 -10.45
C ALA A 189 13.45 9.48 -11.21
N THR A 190 14.68 9.06 -11.50
CA THR A 190 15.56 9.79 -12.41
C THR A 190 15.24 9.41 -13.86
N GLY A 191 15.11 10.40 -14.74
CA GLY A 191 14.51 10.26 -16.07
C GLY A 191 15.24 9.39 -17.10
N SER A 192 16.17 8.53 -16.70
CA SER A 192 16.97 7.68 -17.57
C SER A 192 16.73 6.17 -17.40
N ALA A 193 15.85 5.74 -16.49
CA ALA A 193 15.61 4.32 -16.26
C ALA A 193 14.65 3.73 -17.32
N LEU A 194 15.15 2.75 -18.08
CA LEU A 194 14.45 2.00 -19.16
C LEU A 194 13.28 1.10 -18.70
N SER A 195 12.92 1.12 -17.42
CA SER A 195 11.96 0.18 -16.83
C SER A 195 10.86 0.97 -16.14
N ASN A 196 9.61 0.68 -16.52
CA ASN A 196 8.46 1.54 -16.26
C ASN A 196 7.46 0.93 -15.26
N THR A 197 7.68 -0.31 -14.82
CA THR A 197 6.70 -1.03 -13.99
C THR A 197 7.08 -1.04 -12.52
N VAL A 198 6.05 -1.07 -11.65
CA VAL A 198 6.24 -1.14 -10.19
C VAL A 198 6.99 -2.42 -9.79
N GLN A 199 6.66 -3.53 -10.46
CA GLN A 199 7.23 -4.86 -10.26
C GLN A 199 8.76 -4.85 -10.44
N GLU A 200 9.26 -4.22 -11.51
CA GLU A 200 10.71 -4.14 -11.76
C GLU A 200 11.43 -3.30 -10.71
N HIS A 201 10.83 -2.18 -10.29
CA HIS A 201 11.40 -1.34 -9.24
C HIS A 201 11.43 -2.06 -7.90
N PHE A 202 10.37 -2.77 -7.53
CA PHE A 202 10.40 -3.62 -6.33
C PHE A 202 11.40 -4.78 -6.49
N GLY A 203 11.48 -5.39 -7.67
CA GLY A 203 12.46 -6.43 -8.00
C GLY A 203 13.90 -6.00 -7.74
N LYS A 204 14.29 -4.82 -8.24
CA LYS A 204 15.61 -4.20 -7.98
C LYS A 204 15.86 -3.90 -6.50
N ASN A 205 14.80 -3.78 -5.71
CA ASN A 205 14.82 -3.37 -4.30
C ASN A 205 14.41 -4.50 -3.34
N GLY A 206 14.74 -5.76 -3.70
CA GLY A 206 14.54 -6.91 -2.83
C GLY A 206 13.29 -7.74 -3.13
N GLY A 207 12.66 -7.56 -4.29
CA GLY A 207 11.52 -8.35 -4.74
C GLY A 207 10.16 -7.76 -4.39
N TYR A 208 9.10 -8.45 -4.81
CA TYR A 208 7.72 -8.10 -4.49
C TYR A 208 6.88 -9.35 -4.22
N TYR A 209 5.72 -9.15 -3.59
CA TYR A 209 4.65 -10.14 -3.54
C TYR A 209 3.32 -9.50 -3.90
N LYS A 210 2.42 -10.34 -4.41
CA LYS A 210 1.05 -9.97 -4.75
C LYS A 210 0.12 -10.30 -3.59
N LEU A 211 -0.78 -9.38 -3.27
CA LEU A 211 -1.85 -9.59 -2.30
C LEU A 211 -3.10 -10.06 -3.04
N SER A 212 -3.68 -11.19 -2.63
CA SER A 212 -4.77 -11.85 -3.36
C SER A 212 -6.17 -11.58 -2.79
N SER A 213 -6.28 -10.83 -1.68
CA SER A 213 -7.58 -10.51 -1.07
C SER A 213 -7.57 -9.17 -0.34
N VAL A 214 -8.77 -8.60 -0.14
CA VAL A 214 -8.97 -7.38 0.66
C VAL A 214 -8.43 -7.52 2.07
N ASP A 215 -8.61 -8.69 2.70
CA ASP A 215 -8.10 -8.94 4.06
C ASP A 215 -6.56 -8.90 4.10
N MET A 216 -5.89 -9.45 3.09
CA MET A 216 -4.42 -9.36 2.97
C MET A 216 -3.98 -7.91 2.76
N ILE A 217 -4.69 -7.13 1.94
CA ILE A 217 -4.41 -5.70 1.74
C ILE A 217 -4.55 -4.92 3.05
N LYS A 218 -5.64 -5.11 3.79
CA LYS A 218 -5.86 -4.45 5.09
C LYS A 218 -4.81 -4.85 6.12
N GLN A 219 -4.50 -6.14 6.22
CA GLN A 219 -3.48 -6.63 7.14
C GLN A 219 -2.09 -6.06 6.82
N GLU A 220 -1.74 -6.00 5.54
CA GLU A 220 -0.47 -5.42 5.08
C GLU A 220 -0.38 -3.93 5.41
N LEU A 221 -1.44 -3.15 5.15
CA LEU A 221 -1.54 -1.74 5.50
C LEU A 221 -1.32 -1.50 7.01
N MET A 222 -1.93 -2.32 7.85
CA MET A 222 -1.81 -2.21 9.31
C MET A 222 -0.43 -2.60 9.82
N THR A 223 0.17 -3.64 9.27
CA THR A 223 1.37 -4.25 9.87
C THR A 223 2.68 -3.77 9.25
N ARG A 224 2.66 -3.35 7.98
CA ARG A 224 3.86 -3.06 7.18
C ARG A 224 3.77 -1.77 6.37
N GLY A 225 2.58 -1.18 6.26
CA GLY A 225 2.38 0.13 5.64
C GLY A 225 1.86 0.08 4.20
N PRO A 226 2.11 1.11 3.38
CA PRO A 226 1.37 1.35 2.15
C PRO A 226 1.48 0.21 1.13
N VAL A 227 0.43 0.07 0.31
CA VAL A 227 0.29 -0.96 -0.74
C VAL A 227 0.16 -0.27 -2.09
N VAL A 228 0.73 -0.83 -3.16
CA VAL A 228 0.55 -0.29 -4.52
C VAL A 228 -0.48 -1.11 -5.27
N SER A 229 -1.57 -0.49 -5.71
CA SER A 229 -2.40 -1.08 -6.76
C SER A 229 -1.81 -0.74 -8.12
N THR A 230 -1.72 -1.72 -9.02
CA THR A 230 -1.26 -1.53 -10.41
C THR A 230 -2.38 -1.67 -11.43
N SER A 231 -3.58 -2.01 -10.97
CA SER A 231 -4.74 -2.35 -11.79
C SER A 231 -5.82 -1.27 -11.80
N PHE A 232 -5.60 -0.13 -11.15
CA PHE A 232 -6.58 0.95 -11.06
C PHE A 232 -6.84 1.59 -12.44
N VAL A 233 -8.12 1.69 -12.81
CA VAL A 233 -8.57 2.28 -14.09
C VAL A 233 -9.35 3.57 -13.83
N LEU A 234 -8.86 4.69 -14.35
CA LEU A 234 -9.53 5.98 -14.17
C LEU A 234 -10.72 6.09 -15.13
N MET A 235 -11.94 6.19 -14.58
CA MET A 235 -13.15 6.36 -15.39
C MET A 235 -13.58 7.84 -15.49
N PRO A 236 -14.26 8.23 -16.59
CA PRO A 236 -14.73 9.62 -16.76
C PRO A 236 -15.62 10.13 -15.63
N SER A 237 -16.44 9.26 -15.02
CA SER A 237 -17.30 9.61 -13.88
C SER A 237 -16.49 10.10 -12.69
N PHE A 238 -15.33 9.51 -12.45
CA PHE A 238 -14.38 9.96 -11.44
C PHE A 238 -13.70 11.28 -11.85
N PHE A 239 -13.27 11.39 -13.11
CA PHE A 239 -12.55 12.56 -13.62
C PHE A 239 -13.40 13.85 -13.72
N ASN A 240 -14.72 13.74 -13.94
CA ASN A 240 -15.59 14.89 -14.16
C ASN A 240 -15.88 15.75 -12.90
N SER A 241 -15.33 15.37 -11.75
CA SER A 241 -15.41 16.15 -10.52
C SER A 241 -14.73 17.53 -10.67
N LYS A 242 -15.25 18.57 -10.01
CA LYS A 242 -14.74 19.95 -10.14
C LYS A 242 -13.25 20.08 -9.76
N GLU A 243 -12.73 19.22 -8.89
CA GLU A 243 -11.35 19.21 -8.39
C GLU A 243 -10.33 18.60 -9.37
N THR A 244 -10.81 17.80 -10.34
CA THR A 244 -9.96 17.06 -11.29
C THR A 244 -9.93 17.67 -12.70
N ARG A 245 -10.89 18.54 -13.05
CA ARG A 245 -11.06 19.09 -14.42
C ARG A 245 -9.86 19.83 -15.00
N ASN A 246 -9.03 20.45 -14.17
CA ASN A 246 -7.89 21.26 -14.63
C ASN A 246 -6.61 20.45 -14.89
N LYS A 247 -6.65 19.11 -14.80
CA LYS A 247 -5.46 18.25 -14.84
C LYS A 247 -5.37 17.51 -16.17
N SER A 248 -4.69 18.12 -17.16
CA SER A 248 -4.47 17.54 -18.49
C SER A 248 -3.81 16.16 -18.44
N TYR A 249 -2.90 15.95 -17.49
CA TYR A 249 -2.21 14.68 -17.30
C TYR A 249 -3.17 13.51 -16.99
N LEU A 250 -4.14 13.72 -16.08
CA LEU A 250 -5.10 12.67 -15.72
C LEU A 250 -5.98 12.27 -16.90
N LYS A 251 -6.27 13.19 -17.83
CA LYS A 251 -7.01 12.85 -19.06
C LYS A 251 -6.28 11.80 -19.90
N SER A 252 -4.95 11.82 -19.90
CA SER A 252 -4.12 10.84 -20.63
C SER A 252 -4.13 9.45 -20.00
N LEU A 253 -4.63 9.31 -18.77
CA LEU A 253 -4.76 8.05 -18.03
C LEU A 253 -6.18 7.50 -18.04
N LEU A 254 -7.14 8.19 -18.67
CA LEU A 254 -8.52 7.71 -18.74
C LEU A 254 -8.59 6.37 -19.46
N PHE A 255 -9.34 5.44 -18.88
CA PHE A 255 -9.52 4.06 -19.35
C PHE A 255 -8.26 3.18 -19.32
N ASP A 256 -7.10 3.73 -18.96
CA ASP A 256 -5.86 3.00 -18.84
C ASP A 256 -5.61 2.55 -17.39
N LYS A 257 -5.07 1.34 -17.25
CA LYS A 257 -4.53 0.85 -15.97
C LYS A 257 -3.31 1.66 -15.59
N HIS A 258 -3.26 2.10 -14.35
CA HIS A 258 -2.12 2.84 -13.84
C HIS A 258 -1.97 2.63 -12.33
N PRO A 259 -0.73 2.79 -11.81
CA PRO A 259 -0.48 2.48 -10.42
C PRO A 259 -0.90 3.60 -9.47
N VAL A 260 -1.44 3.24 -8.32
CA VAL A 260 -1.82 4.13 -7.20
C VAL A 260 -1.36 3.54 -5.87
N ILE A 261 -1.17 4.38 -4.85
CA ILE A 261 -0.78 3.91 -3.51
C ILE A 261 -1.99 3.92 -2.58
N LEU A 262 -2.36 2.76 -2.05
CA LEU A 262 -3.33 2.62 -0.99
C LEU A 262 -2.71 3.01 0.35
N LEU A 263 -3.41 3.87 1.08
CA LEU A 263 -2.98 4.47 2.35
C LEU A 263 -3.97 4.16 3.49
N GLY A 264 -5.09 3.49 3.21
CA GLY A 264 -6.05 3.14 4.24
C GLY A 264 -7.43 2.84 3.69
N TRP A 265 -8.39 2.71 4.58
CA TRP A 265 -9.81 2.59 4.25
C TRP A 265 -10.66 3.32 5.29
N GLU A 266 -11.90 3.61 4.91
CA GLU A 266 -12.89 4.13 5.83
C GLU A 266 -14.26 3.51 5.52
N ASN A 267 -15.10 3.41 6.55
CA ASN A 267 -16.48 3.03 6.41
C ASN A 267 -17.34 4.29 6.34
N THR A 268 -17.91 4.54 5.16
CA THR A 268 -18.83 5.65 4.91
C THR A 268 -20.28 5.20 5.03
N GLU A 269 -21.23 6.13 4.96
CA GLU A 269 -22.67 5.81 4.89
C GLU A 269 -23.04 4.92 3.69
N LEU A 270 -22.19 4.85 2.67
CA LEU A 270 -22.43 4.13 1.41
C LEU A 270 -21.70 2.79 1.33
N GLY A 271 -20.80 2.55 2.29
CA GLY A 271 -19.97 1.37 2.39
C GLY A 271 -18.49 1.71 2.57
N GLU A 272 -17.67 0.67 2.48
CA GLU A 272 -16.23 0.78 2.61
C GLU A 272 -15.59 1.37 1.36
N VAL A 273 -14.65 2.28 1.57
CA VAL A 273 -13.86 2.91 0.51
C VAL A 273 -12.37 2.82 0.82
N TRP A 274 -11.54 2.67 -0.21
CA TRP A 274 -10.10 2.83 -0.13
C TRP A 274 -9.74 4.30 -0.15
N ASN A 275 -8.80 4.67 0.72
CA ASN A 275 -8.10 5.94 0.68
C ASN A 275 -6.79 5.71 -0.09
N PHE A 276 -6.59 6.43 -1.19
CA PHE A 276 -5.36 6.33 -1.97
C PHE A 276 -4.69 7.68 -2.18
N CYS A 277 -3.39 7.63 -2.43
CA CYS A 277 -2.56 8.80 -2.63
C CYS A 277 -2.89 9.41 -4.00
N PRO A 278 -3.21 10.71 -4.08
CA PRO A 278 -3.51 11.36 -5.36
C PRO A 278 -2.29 11.31 -6.28
N LEU A 279 -2.57 11.17 -7.58
CA LEU A 279 -1.56 11.08 -8.64
C LEU A 279 -0.96 12.43 -9.04
N TYR A 280 -1.47 13.52 -8.47
CA TYR A 280 -1.10 14.88 -8.81
C TYR A 280 -0.63 15.62 -7.56
N GLN A 281 0.35 16.51 -7.75
CA GLN A 281 1.04 17.18 -6.64
C GLN A 281 0.91 18.70 -6.66
N ASN A 282 0.04 19.27 -7.50
CA ASN A 282 -0.18 20.72 -7.44
C ASN A 282 -1.17 21.03 -6.32
N VAL A 283 -0.65 20.90 -5.11
CA VAL A 283 -1.34 21.17 -3.87
C VAL A 283 -0.77 22.48 -3.39
N GLY A 284 -1.60 23.52 -3.27
CA GLY A 284 -1.21 24.69 -2.50
C GLY A 284 -1.06 24.33 -1.01
N ASN A 285 -1.48 25.21 -0.11
CA ASN A 285 -1.41 24.96 1.33
C ASN A 285 -2.46 23.95 1.86
N ALA A 286 -3.01 23.07 1.01
CA ALA A 286 -4.04 22.12 1.43
C ALA A 286 -3.40 20.90 2.11
N SER A 287 -3.96 20.47 3.25
CA SER A 287 -3.47 19.29 3.99
C SER A 287 -3.66 18.01 3.19
N ILE A 288 -2.77 17.04 3.37
CA ILE A 288 -2.77 15.75 2.65
C ILE A 288 -4.11 15.02 2.75
N LEU A 289 -4.76 15.08 3.91
CA LEU A 289 -6.02 14.39 4.19
C LEU A 289 -7.16 14.94 3.32
N SER A 290 -7.09 16.22 2.95
CA SER A 290 -8.08 16.85 2.06
C SER A 290 -7.89 16.47 0.58
N LEU A 291 -6.78 15.80 0.25
CA LEU A 291 -6.39 15.48 -1.12
C LEU A 291 -6.47 14.00 -1.42
N MET A 292 -6.75 13.19 -0.40
CA MET A 292 -6.91 11.77 -0.58
C MET A 292 -8.14 11.52 -1.42
N ASP A 293 -7.92 10.82 -2.51
CA ASP A 293 -8.99 10.35 -3.35
C ASP A 293 -9.55 9.05 -2.75
N LYS A 294 -10.86 8.87 -2.90
CA LYS A 294 -11.62 7.77 -2.33
C LYS A 294 -12.29 6.97 -3.42
N VAL A 295 -12.23 5.65 -3.31
CA VAL A 295 -12.90 4.72 -4.23
C VAL A 295 -13.56 3.61 -3.45
N ALA A 296 -14.80 3.25 -3.77
CA ALA A 296 -15.46 2.16 -3.06
C ALA A 296 -14.78 0.82 -3.35
N PHE A 297 -14.89 -0.13 -2.41
CA PHE A 297 -14.32 -1.46 -2.59
C PHE A 297 -14.87 -2.13 -3.85
N GLY A 298 -14.02 -2.93 -4.50
CA GLY A 298 -14.35 -3.63 -5.75
C GLY A 298 -14.56 -2.73 -6.98
N GLN A 299 -14.33 -1.43 -6.89
CA GLN A 299 -14.48 -0.52 -8.03
C GLN A 299 -13.16 -0.27 -8.76
N PHE A 300 -13.27 0.00 -10.06
CA PHE A 300 -12.15 0.42 -10.92
C PHE A 300 -10.95 -0.54 -10.93
N GLY A 301 -11.18 -1.82 -10.58
CA GLY A 301 -10.14 -2.85 -10.49
C GLY A 301 -9.05 -2.55 -9.47
N ILE A 302 -9.26 -1.66 -8.48
CA ILE A 302 -8.19 -1.20 -7.59
C ILE A 302 -7.59 -2.34 -6.73
N GLU A 303 -8.33 -3.41 -6.51
CA GLU A 303 -7.91 -4.57 -5.70
C GLU A 303 -7.32 -5.72 -6.54
N ASP A 304 -7.46 -5.70 -7.87
CA ASP A 304 -7.17 -6.86 -8.74
C ASP A 304 -5.67 -7.22 -8.77
N GLU A 305 -4.81 -6.20 -8.65
CA GLU A 305 -3.36 -6.34 -8.67
C GLU A 305 -2.68 -5.40 -7.68
N CYS A 306 -2.73 -5.79 -6.40
CA CYS A 306 -2.02 -5.12 -5.32
C CYS A 306 -0.65 -5.76 -5.06
N LEU A 307 0.38 -4.93 -5.06
CA LEU A 307 1.78 -5.29 -4.90
C LEU A 307 2.40 -4.56 -3.71
N VAL A 308 3.37 -5.21 -3.10
CA VAL A 308 4.20 -4.64 -2.04
C VAL A 308 5.64 -5.12 -2.19
N PRO A 309 6.63 -4.32 -1.73
CA PRO A 309 8.01 -4.78 -1.65
C PRO A 309 8.13 -5.99 -0.72
N ALA A 310 8.90 -6.99 -1.12
CA ALA A 310 9.18 -8.17 -0.29
C ALA A 310 10.15 -7.84 0.87
N SER A 311 11.01 -6.84 0.68
CA SER A 311 11.92 -6.35 1.72
C SER A 311 11.16 -5.65 2.86
N SER A 312 11.53 -5.95 4.10
CA SER A 312 11.09 -5.18 5.28
C SER A 312 11.83 -3.85 5.43
N PHE A 313 12.90 -3.64 4.65
CA PHE A 313 13.79 -2.48 4.71
C PHE A 313 14.54 -2.26 6.04
N GLU A 314 14.39 -3.14 7.02
CA GLU A 314 15.06 -3.05 8.33
C GLU A 314 16.59 -3.21 8.24
N SER A 315 17.06 -3.92 7.19
CA SER A 315 18.47 -4.15 6.91
C SER A 315 19.12 -3.08 6.02
N TRP A 316 18.38 -2.03 5.65
CA TRP A 316 18.83 -1.01 4.71
C TRP A 316 19.27 0.25 5.42
N ALA A 317 20.27 0.96 4.89
CA ALA A 317 20.68 2.25 5.44
C ALA A 317 19.84 3.39 4.82
N TRP A 318 19.07 4.10 5.63
CA TRP A 318 18.20 5.20 5.20
C TRP A 318 18.83 6.60 5.37
N GLN A 319 20.14 6.63 5.61
CA GLN A 319 20.93 7.83 5.82
C GLN A 319 22.19 7.83 4.98
N VAL A 320 22.66 9.00 4.56
CA VAL A 320 23.91 9.13 3.80
C VAL A 320 25.11 8.87 4.71
N GLY A 321 26.14 8.22 4.18
CA GLY A 321 27.42 8.06 4.86
C GLY A 321 28.23 9.37 4.96
N PRO A 322 29.43 9.32 5.56
CA PRO A 322 30.19 8.11 5.89
C PRO A 322 29.64 7.38 7.12
N TYR A 323 29.79 6.04 7.17
CA TYR A 323 29.23 5.20 8.24
C TYR A 323 30.29 4.73 9.22
N PHE A 324 30.06 4.95 10.51
CA PHE A 324 30.75 4.25 11.58
C PHE A 324 29.88 3.08 12.05
N LYS A 325 30.33 1.85 11.82
CA LYS A 325 29.56 0.64 12.11
C LYS A 325 29.87 0.13 13.51
N CYS A 326 28.84 -0.03 14.33
CA CYS A 326 29.00 -0.55 15.69
C CYS A 326 27.92 -1.59 16.00
N LYS A 327 28.26 -2.57 16.83
CA LYS A 327 27.29 -3.49 17.42
C LYS A 327 26.74 -2.88 18.70
N ILE A 328 25.52 -2.37 18.63
CA ILE A 328 24.76 -1.91 19.80
C ILE A 328 23.91 -3.09 20.26
N GLU A 329 23.90 -3.42 21.54
CA GLU A 329 23.14 -4.58 22.04
C GLU A 329 21.64 -4.31 22.25
N SER A 330 20.86 -5.38 22.33
CA SER A 330 19.44 -5.37 21.98
C SER A 330 18.48 -4.69 22.93
N ILE A 331 18.89 -4.53 24.18
CA ILE A 331 18.02 -4.00 25.24
C ILE A 331 17.65 -2.53 24.97
N TYR A 332 18.42 -1.83 24.13
CA TYR A 332 18.27 -0.40 23.87
C TYR A 332 17.75 -0.06 22.46
N TYR A 333 17.50 -1.05 21.59
CA TYR A 333 17.20 -0.82 20.16
C TYR A 333 16.06 0.14 19.88
N ASN A 334 15.00 0.06 20.67
CA ASN A 334 13.79 0.85 20.44
C ASN A 334 13.91 2.27 21.02
N MET A 335 14.95 2.56 21.80
CA MET A 335 15.12 3.86 22.47
C MET A 335 16.21 4.72 21.83
N TRP A 336 17.37 4.14 21.52
CA TRP A 336 18.51 4.93 21.03
C TRP A 336 18.26 5.52 19.63
N GLY A 337 17.51 4.80 18.79
CA GLY A 337 17.17 5.23 17.43
C GLY A 337 16.31 6.50 17.37
N PHE A 338 15.56 6.79 18.44
CA PHE A 338 14.47 7.77 18.39
C PHE A 338 14.53 8.85 19.46
N GLN A 339 14.98 8.51 20.67
CA GLN A 339 14.76 9.39 21.83
C GLN A 339 16.04 9.99 22.38
N TRP A 340 17.20 9.38 22.10
CA TRP A 340 18.43 9.82 22.74
C TRP A 340 19.00 11.05 22.02
N PRO A 341 19.24 12.17 22.72
CA PRO A 341 19.90 13.33 22.14
C PRO A 341 21.42 13.10 22.01
N CYS A 342 21.97 12.26 22.87
CA CYS A 342 23.37 11.89 22.90
C CYS A 342 23.56 10.43 23.32
N MET A 343 24.74 9.88 23.09
CA MET A 343 25.10 8.53 23.48
C MET A 343 26.58 8.43 23.81
N ASN A 344 26.91 7.68 24.86
CA ASN A 344 28.28 7.30 25.14
C ASN A 344 28.50 5.86 24.70
N LEU A 345 29.55 5.61 23.91
CA LEU A 345 29.94 4.28 23.46
C LEU A 345 31.32 3.94 23.98
N ALA A 346 31.45 2.78 24.61
CA ALA A 346 32.74 2.16 24.83
C ALA A 346 33.20 1.51 23.52
N VAL A 347 34.39 1.86 23.04
CA VAL A 347 34.97 1.35 21.79
C VAL A 347 36.39 0.85 22.03
N THR A 348 36.77 -0.19 21.30
CA THR A 348 38.16 -0.68 21.29
C THR A 348 39.08 0.29 20.56
N GLN A 349 40.39 0.09 20.68
CA GLN A 349 41.37 0.87 19.90
C GLN A 349 41.15 0.73 18.39
N GLU A 350 40.81 -0.47 17.92
CA GLU A 350 40.52 -0.76 16.51
C GLU A 350 39.29 0.01 16.01
N GLN A 351 38.20 -0.04 16.77
CA GLN A 351 36.98 0.72 16.45
C GLN A 351 37.21 2.24 16.49
N LEU A 352 38.08 2.71 17.38
CA LEU A 352 38.47 4.13 17.40
C LEU A 352 39.22 4.52 16.12
N SER A 353 40.12 3.66 15.65
CA SER A 353 40.81 3.85 14.36
C SER A 353 39.83 3.85 13.19
N GLU A 354 38.87 2.93 13.14
CA GLU A 354 37.82 2.94 12.10
C GLU A 354 36.99 4.24 12.11
N LEU A 355 36.70 4.79 13.30
CA LEU A 355 36.01 6.07 13.43
C LEU A 355 36.87 7.24 12.92
N ILE A 356 38.17 7.24 13.23
CA ILE A 356 39.14 8.23 12.71
C ILE A 356 39.16 8.22 11.18
N ASP A 357 39.18 7.03 10.57
CA ASP A 357 39.15 6.88 9.12
C ASP A 357 37.81 7.35 8.52
N THR A 358 36.70 7.00 9.16
CA THR A 358 35.35 7.47 8.78
C THR A 358 35.25 9.00 8.80
N LEU A 359 35.90 9.63 9.78
CA LEU A 359 35.98 11.08 9.92
C LEU A 359 37.06 11.70 9.03
N GLY A 360 37.90 10.90 8.38
CA GLY A 360 38.92 11.34 7.43
C GLY A 360 40.05 12.16 8.06
N GLY A 361 40.49 11.83 9.27
CA GLY A 361 41.66 12.48 9.88
C GLY A 361 41.58 12.64 11.41
N ASP A 362 42.19 13.72 11.92
CA ASP A 362 42.34 13.97 13.36
C ASP A 362 40.99 14.03 14.10
N ILE A 363 40.86 13.17 15.12
CA ILE A 363 39.62 13.03 15.90
C ILE A 363 39.27 14.25 16.75
N ILE A 364 40.27 14.98 17.26
CA ILE A 364 40.08 16.19 18.06
C ILE A 364 39.61 17.33 17.17
N GLN A 365 40.21 17.44 15.99
CA GLN A 365 39.77 18.41 14.98
C GLN A 365 38.33 18.10 14.54
N ALA A 366 38.03 16.84 14.19
CA ALA A 366 36.69 16.42 13.79
C ALA A 366 35.63 16.69 14.88
N ALA A 367 35.97 16.50 16.16
CA ALA A 367 35.07 16.83 17.28
C ALA A 367 34.85 18.35 17.42
N THR A 368 35.90 19.15 17.25
CA THR A 368 35.84 20.61 17.34
C THR A 368 35.01 21.21 16.20
N GLU A 369 35.18 20.69 14.99
CA GLU A 369 34.42 21.07 13.79
C GLU A 369 33.01 20.47 13.77
N LYS A 370 32.68 19.59 14.72
CA LYS A 370 31.43 18.82 14.77
C LYS A 370 31.13 18.12 13.44
N LYS A 371 32.17 17.50 12.86
CA LYS A 371 32.06 16.80 11.58
C LYS A 371 30.97 15.72 11.68
N GLN A 372 30.01 15.79 10.77
CA GLN A 372 28.89 14.85 10.74
C GLN A 372 29.31 13.52 10.14
N PHE A 373 28.83 12.45 10.74
CA PHE A 373 28.90 11.08 10.22
C PHE A 373 27.66 10.31 10.65
N THR A 374 27.46 9.12 10.10
CA THR A 374 26.31 8.27 10.44
C THR A 374 26.75 7.09 11.29
N LEU A 375 26.26 7.04 12.52
CA LEU A 375 26.38 5.85 13.35
C LEU A 375 25.40 4.79 12.87
N GLN A 376 25.92 3.65 12.42
CA GLN A 376 25.13 2.52 11.93
C GLN A 376 25.23 1.33 12.89
N ASN A 377 24.08 0.85 13.36
CA ASN A 377 24.02 -0.42 14.07
C ASN A 377 24.05 -1.58 13.07
N VAL A 378 25.07 -2.44 13.15
CA VAL A 378 25.21 -3.60 12.24
C VAL A 378 24.03 -4.56 12.31
N LEU A 379 23.33 -4.63 13.45
CA LEU A 379 22.18 -5.52 13.65
C LEU A 379 20.85 -4.90 13.18
N LYS A 380 20.78 -3.57 13.07
CA LYS A 380 19.61 -2.84 12.56
C LYS A 380 20.06 -1.64 11.73
N PRO A 381 20.56 -1.86 10.50
CA PRO A 381 21.04 -0.78 9.64
C PRO A 381 20.00 0.31 9.37
N ALA A 382 18.72 -0.04 9.35
CA ALA A 382 17.65 0.94 9.21
C ALA A 382 17.69 1.99 10.30
N HIS A 383 18.13 1.69 11.52
CA HIS A 383 18.11 2.63 12.64
C HIS A 383 19.36 3.53 12.69
N SER A 384 20.13 3.63 11.59
CA SER A 384 21.32 4.48 11.52
C SER A 384 21.00 5.94 11.81
N ARG A 385 21.88 6.67 12.53
CA ARG A 385 21.68 8.07 12.91
C ARG A 385 22.89 8.96 12.62
N ALA A 386 22.61 10.11 12.01
CA ALA A 386 23.55 11.20 11.84
C ALA A 386 23.89 11.78 13.22
N CYS A 387 25.17 11.91 13.47
CA CYS A 387 25.72 12.44 14.70
C CYS A 387 27.04 13.15 14.44
N HIS A 388 27.53 13.84 15.47
CA HIS A 388 28.90 14.31 15.54
C HIS A 388 29.51 13.90 16.89
N LEU A 389 30.83 13.87 16.91
CA LEU A 389 31.61 13.55 18.10
C LEU A 389 31.67 14.80 19.01
N GLU A 390 31.31 14.65 20.28
CA GLU A 390 31.46 15.71 21.29
C GLU A 390 32.72 15.56 22.12
N LYS A 391 33.06 14.32 22.49
CA LYS A 391 34.15 14.04 23.42
C LYS A 391 34.73 12.65 23.20
N VAL A 392 36.02 12.53 23.44
CA VAL A 392 36.74 11.25 23.50
C VAL A 392 37.48 11.19 24.83
N LYS A 393 37.38 10.08 25.54
CA LYS A 393 38.08 9.85 26.81
C LYS A 393 38.74 8.46 26.82
N SER A 394 40.04 8.41 27.13
CA SER A 394 40.72 7.13 27.40
C SER A 394 40.33 6.59 28.77
N CYS A 395 40.03 5.29 28.84
CA CYS A 395 39.66 4.58 30.07
C CYS A 395 40.57 3.35 30.28
N GLY A 396 41.87 3.48 30.01
CA GLY A 396 42.84 2.39 30.09
C GLY A 396 42.79 1.52 28.84
N ASN A 397 42.09 0.39 28.90
CA ASN A 397 42.06 -0.61 27.82
C ASN A 397 41.01 -0.34 26.72
N TYR A 398 40.21 0.71 26.88
CA TYR A 398 39.18 1.10 25.92
C TYR A 398 38.98 2.62 25.93
N TRP A 399 38.21 3.10 24.96
CA TRP A 399 37.86 4.51 24.81
C TRP A 399 36.37 4.70 25.01
N VAL A 400 35.98 5.84 25.57
CA VAL A 400 34.60 6.28 25.60
C VAL A 400 34.45 7.47 24.66
N ILE A 401 33.63 7.30 23.63
CA ILE A 401 33.23 8.38 22.73
C ILE A 401 31.84 8.87 23.11
N SER A 402 31.66 10.18 23.18
CA SER A 402 30.38 10.84 23.40
C SER A 402 29.89 11.41 22.08
N LEU A 403 28.73 10.98 21.64
CA LEU A 403 28.10 11.36 20.38
C LEU A 403 26.88 12.22 20.66
N ARG A 404 26.67 13.27 19.86
CA ARG A 404 25.41 14.01 19.82
C ARG A 404 24.73 13.79 18.48
N PHE A 405 23.46 13.38 18.53
CA PHE A 405 22.68 13.17 17.32
C PHE A 405 22.16 14.50 16.77
N SER A 406 22.15 14.61 15.44
CA SER A 406 21.60 15.76 14.72
C SER A 406 20.09 15.70 14.55
#